data_AF-A0A1I7JUQ1-F1
#
_entry.id   AF-A0A1I7JUQ1-F1
#
_cell.length_a   1.000
_cell.length_b   1.000
_cell.length_c   1.000
_cell.angle_alpha   90.00
_cell.angle_beta   90.00
_cell.angle_gamma   90.00
#
_symmetry.space_group_name_H-M   'P 1'
#
loop_
_entity.id
_entity.type
_entity.pdbx_description
1 polymer ?
#
loop_
_entity_poly.entity_id
_entity_poly.type
_entity_poly.pdbx_seq_one_letter_code
_entity_poly.pdbx_strand_id
1 'polypeptide(L)'
;MRVTAILRELLILEVFEHHLKRRRRELTQQLAAAGVHVVERVDDELDVTIRYTEHDWERQAVFMRPMLKAEAMGRLRKAKMRP
;
A
#
# COMPACT_ATOMS: atom_id res chain seq x y z
N MET A 1 -4.14 -11.33 29.17
CA MET A 1 -4.97 -11.78 28.02
C MET A 1 -5.02 -13.30 28.02
N ARG A 2 -6.16 -13.91 27.64
CA ARG A 2 -6.23 -15.36 27.41
C ARG A 2 -5.55 -15.69 26.08
N VAL A 3 -4.84 -16.82 26.00
CA VAL A 3 -4.14 -17.28 24.77
C VAL A 3 -5.06 -17.27 23.55
N THR A 4 -6.33 -17.65 23.74
CA THR A 4 -7.34 -17.65 22.68
C THR A 4 -7.67 -16.26 22.13
N ALA A 5 -7.50 -15.19 22.91
CA ALA A 5 -7.66 -13.82 22.43
C ALA A 5 -6.49 -13.41 21.51
N ILE A 6 -5.25 -13.76 21.89
CA ILE A 6 -4.05 -13.51 21.07
C ILE A 6 -4.15 -14.26 19.73
N LEU A 7 -4.55 -15.54 19.77
CA LEU A 7 -4.76 -16.35 18.56
C LEU A 7 -5.82 -15.73 17.64
N ARG A 8 -6.92 -15.21 18.22
CA ARG A 8 -7.95 -14.52 17.44
C ARG A 8 -7.42 -13.25 16.78
N GLU A 9 -6.67 -12.44 17.51
CA GLU A 9 -6.06 -11.22 16.96
C GLU A 9 -5.09 -11.53 15.82
N LEU A 10 -4.26 -12.58 15.97
CA LEU A 10 -3.37 -13.05 14.92
C LEU A 10 -4.14 -13.46 13.66
N LEU A 11 -5.18 -14.31 13.79
CA LEU A 11 -6.00 -14.75 12.66
C LEU A 11 -6.71 -13.58 11.97
N ILE A 12 -7.17 -12.58 12.72
CA ILE A 12 -7.76 -11.36 12.15
C ILE A 12 -6.71 -10.58 11.33
N LEU A 13 -5.48 -10.46 11.85
CA LEU A 13 -4.39 -9.81 11.13
C LEU A 13 -4.07 -10.55 9.80
N GLU A 14 -4.04 -11.88 9.81
CA GLU A 14 -3.83 -12.68 8.60
C GLU A 14 -4.91 -12.47 7.55
N VAL A 15 -6.18 -12.35 7.97
CA VAL A 15 -7.28 -12.01 7.07
C VAL A 15 -7.07 -10.63 6.45
N PHE A 16 -6.67 -9.63 7.24
CA PHE A 16 -6.35 -8.30 6.70
C PHE A 16 -5.18 -8.34 5.73
N GLU A 17 -4.10 -9.05 6.03
CA GLU A 17 -2.98 -9.23 5.12
C GLU A 17 -3.41 -9.84 3.78
N HIS A 18 -4.27 -10.86 3.82
CA HIS A 18 -4.78 -11.49 2.62
C HIS A 18 -5.54 -10.48 1.73
N HIS A 19 -6.44 -9.70 2.32
CA HIS A 19 -7.19 -8.67 1.61
C HIS A 19 -6.28 -7.56 1.06
N LEU A 20 -5.30 -7.10 1.83
CA LEU A 20 -4.33 -6.10 1.39
C LEU A 20 -3.46 -6.61 0.23
N LYS A 21 -2.99 -7.87 0.30
CA LYS A 21 -2.24 -8.53 -0.78
C LYS A 21 -3.09 -8.63 -2.06
N ARG A 22 -4.36 -9.00 -1.94
CA ARG A 22 -5.30 -9.03 -3.07
C ARG A 22 -5.49 -7.63 -3.66
N ARG A 23 -5.79 -6.62 -2.83
CA ARG A 23 -5.99 -5.25 -3.30
C ARG A 23 -4.73 -4.68 -3.96
N ARG A 24 -3.54 -5.01 -3.45
CA ARG A 24 -2.26 -4.65 -4.07
C ARG A 24 -2.17 -5.23 -5.48
N ARG A 25 -2.47 -6.51 -5.67
CA ARG A 25 -2.47 -7.15 -7.00
C ARG A 25 -3.44 -6.46 -7.96
N GLU A 26 -4.65 -6.13 -7.50
CA GLU A 26 -5.63 -5.40 -8.30
C GLU A 26 -5.10 -4.02 -8.74
N LEU A 27 -4.48 -3.25 -7.83
CA LEU A 27 -3.88 -1.97 -8.16
C LEU A 27 -2.70 -2.10 -9.14
N THR A 28 -1.86 -3.12 -8.97
CA THR A 28 -0.77 -3.41 -9.93
C THR A 28 -1.32 -3.76 -11.30
N GLN A 29 -2.41 -4.54 -11.38
CA GLN A 29 -3.09 -4.83 -12.64
C GLN A 29 -3.69 -3.57 -13.27
N GLN A 30 -4.24 -2.65 -12.47
CA GLN A 30 -4.74 -1.37 -12.96
C GLN A 30 -3.62 -0.50 -13.55
N LEU A 31 -2.43 -0.47 -12.93
CA LEU A 31 -1.27 0.22 -13.49
C LEU A 31 -0.86 -0.39 -14.84
N ALA A 32 -0.75 -1.72 -14.91
CA ALA A 32 -0.40 -2.41 -16.16
C ALA A 32 -1.45 -2.16 -17.26
N ALA A 33 -2.74 -2.20 -16.92
CA ALA A 33 -3.82 -1.89 -17.86
C ALA A 33 -3.81 -0.42 -18.34
N ALA A 34 -3.27 0.49 -17.54
CA ALA A 34 -3.05 1.89 -17.90
C ALA A 34 -1.72 2.14 -18.65
N GLY A 35 -0.99 1.08 -19.02
CA GLY A 35 0.32 1.21 -19.68
C GLY A 35 1.41 1.79 -18.78
N VAL A 36 1.26 1.63 -17.45
CA VAL A 36 2.22 2.10 -16.45
C VAL A 36 3.07 0.94 -15.95
N HIS A 37 4.39 1.04 -16.11
CA HIS A 37 5.35 0.06 -15.61
C HIS A 37 6.37 0.70 -14.67
N VAL A 38 6.47 0.21 -13.44
CA VAL A 38 7.48 0.68 -12.48
C VAL A 38 8.85 0.12 -12.87
N VAL A 39 9.82 1.01 -13.09
CA VAL A 39 11.20 0.69 -13.45
C VAL A 39 12.06 0.60 -12.20
N GLU A 40 11.93 1.59 -11.32
CA GLU A 40 12.73 1.70 -10.11
C GLU A 40 11.91 2.27 -8.96
N ARG A 41 12.19 1.79 -7.75
CA ARG A 41 11.63 2.31 -6.50
C ARG A 41 12.75 2.50 -5.50
N VAL A 42 12.87 3.71 -4.97
CA VAL A 42 13.78 4.06 -3.89
C VAL A 42 12.95 4.47 -2.69
N ASP A 43 13.13 3.80 -1.56
CA ASP A 43 12.48 4.11 -0.29
C ASP A 43 13.49 4.78 0.63
N ASP A 44 13.34 6.09 0.81
CA ASP A 44 14.14 6.87 1.74
C ASP A 44 13.39 7.08 3.07
N GLU A 45 14.04 7.77 4.01
CA GLU A 45 13.43 8.05 5.31
C GLU A 45 12.17 8.93 5.19
N LEU A 46 12.23 9.96 4.34
CA LEU A 46 11.19 11.00 4.22
C LEU A 46 10.23 10.80 3.04
N ASP A 47 10.67 10.12 1.99
CA ASP A 47 9.89 9.94 0.76
C ASP A 47 10.08 8.57 0.13
N VAL A 48 9.26 8.32 -0.89
CA VAL A 48 9.41 7.19 -1.81
C VAL A 48 9.45 7.77 -3.21
N THR A 49 10.56 7.54 -3.91
CA THR A 49 10.73 7.95 -5.30
C THR A 49 10.47 6.76 -6.22
N ILE A 50 9.58 6.94 -7.21
CA ILE A 50 9.21 5.92 -8.19
C ILE A 50 9.57 6.43 -9.58
N ARG A 51 10.44 5.72 -10.29
CA ARG A 51 10.61 5.86 -11.73
C ARG A 51 9.73 4.83 -12.44
N TYR A 52 9.00 5.28 -13.44
CA TYR A 52 8.06 4.46 -14.16
C TYR A 52 7.96 4.90 -15.62
N THR A 53 7.52 4.01 -16.49
CA THR A 53 7.10 4.37 -17.85
C THR A 53 5.59 4.51 -17.88
N GLU A 54 5.10 5.46 -18.67
CA GLU A 54 3.68 5.63 -19.00
C GLU A 54 3.57 5.92 -20.50
N HIS A 55 2.99 4.99 -21.27
CA HIS A 55 2.91 5.09 -22.74
C HIS A 55 4.30 5.33 -23.40
N ASP A 56 5.31 4.55 -23.00
CA ASP A 56 6.71 4.64 -23.46
C ASP A 56 7.48 5.90 -23.05
N TRP A 57 6.89 6.79 -22.25
CA TRP A 57 7.58 7.94 -21.66
C TRP A 57 8.09 7.62 -20.27
N GLU A 58 9.38 7.85 -20.01
CA GLU A 58 9.92 7.81 -18.65
C GLU A 58 9.40 8.98 -17.81
N ARG A 59 8.97 8.66 -16.60
CA ARG A 59 8.47 9.60 -15.60
C ARG A 59 9.01 9.26 -14.23
N GLN A 60 8.96 10.26 -13.36
CA GLN A 60 9.32 10.13 -11.96
C GLN A 60 8.25 10.79 -11.09
N ALA A 61 7.88 10.11 -10.01
CA ALA A 61 7.01 10.65 -8.97
C ALA A 61 7.68 10.49 -7.61
N VAL A 62 7.52 11.50 -6.75
CA VAL A 62 8.04 11.50 -5.38
C VAL A 62 6.86 11.61 -4.44
N PHE A 63 6.78 10.70 -3.47
CA PHE A 63 5.69 10.65 -2.50
C PHE A 63 6.23 10.78 -1.08
N MET A 64 5.86 11.86 -0.38
CA MET A 64 6.26 12.07 1.01
C MET A 64 5.64 11.01 1.92
N ARG A 65 6.46 10.26 2.65
CA ARG A 65 6.01 9.20 3.57
C ARG A 65 5.07 9.72 4.68
N PRO A 66 5.29 10.91 5.28
CA PRO A 66 4.34 11.46 6.25
C PRO A 66 2.94 11.67 5.67
N MET A 67 2.85 12.09 4.40
CA MET A 67 1.57 12.27 3.71
C MET A 67 0.90 10.92 3.43
N LEU A 68 1.65 9.94 2.89
CA LEU A 68 1.14 8.58 2.67
C LEU A 68 0.62 7.94 3.96
N LYS A 69 1.35 8.13 5.08
CA LYS A 69 0.93 7.67 6.41
C LYS A 69 -0.34 8.38 6.88
N ALA A 70 -0.42 9.71 6.73
CA ALA A 70 -1.61 10.48 7.10
C ALA A 70 -2.84 10.04 6.31
N GLU A 71 -2.70 9.81 4.99
CA GLU A 71 -3.76 9.28 4.14
C GLU A 71 -4.18 7.87 4.55
N ALA A 72 -3.23 6.96 4.78
CA ALA A 72 -3.52 5.60 5.22
C ALA A 72 -4.31 5.59 6.53
N MET A 73 -3.87 6.39 7.51
CA MET A 73 -4.57 6.56 8.79
C MET A 73 -5.97 7.17 8.61
N GLY A 74 -6.11 8.13 7.70
CA GLY A 74 -7.41 8.69 7.33
C GLY A 74 -8.37 7.65 6.75
N ARG A 75 -7.88 6.78 5.87
CA ARG A 75 -8.67 5.69 5.27
C ARG A 75 -9.08 4.64 6.30
N LEU A 76 -8.17 4.24 7.20
CA LEU A 76 -8.48 3.30 8.30
C LEU A 76 -9.57 3.84 9.22
N ARG A 77 -9.46 5.12 9.63
CA ARG A 77 -10.50 5.79 10.43
C ARG A 77 -11.86 5.80 9.74
N LYS A 78 -11.91 6.10 8.43
CA LYS A 78 -13.15 6.07 7.63
C LYS A 78 -13.74 4.65 7.53
N ALA A 79 -12.88 3.62 7.47
CA ALA A 79 -13.29 2.23 7.48
C ALA A 79 -13.73 1.72 8.88
N LYS A 80 -13.77 2.59 9.90
CA LYS A 80 -14.01 2.25 11.33
C LYS A 80 -13.02 1.21 11.89
N MET A 81 -11.88 1.02 11.21
CA MET A 81 -10.78 0.22 11.73
C MET A 81 -9.99 1.12 12.69
N ARG A 82 -10.00 0.78 13.98
CA ARG A 82 -9.12 1.47 14.94
C ARG A 82 -7.68 1.06 14.63
N PRO A 83 -6.73 2.01 14.56
CA PRO A 83 -5.33 1.70 14.41
C PRO A 83 -4.79 0.98 15.65
#